data_AF-A0A373J7M8-F1
#
_entry.id   AF-A0A373J7M8-F1
#
_cell.length_a   1.000
_cell.length_b   1.000
_cell.length_c   1.000
_cell.angle_alpha   90.00
_cell.angle_beta   90.00
_cell.angle_gamma   90.00
#
_symmetry.space_group_name_H-M   'P 1'
#
loop_
_entity.id
_entity.type
_entity.pdbx_description
1 polymer ?
#
loop_
_entity_poly.entity_id
_entity_poly.type
_entity_poly.pdbx_seq_one_letter_code
_entity_poly.pdbx_strand_id
1 'polypeptide(L)'
;MPFNQKPQKFNANINTVEIGCGDKAIKLGGECTYPFYTFDAPMENAPKIGVEISDLGLADVPGIQEYYAGATTIGEIAKKAEAMEGADFVCLRLEGGDPNGENKSIEELIAVVKEVGEAVTCPLVVEGCKNVEKDSELLPKVAEALQGKNVLILSAREENYKAVGAAAGLAYNQKVGAESAVDINLAKQLNVVLTQLGVQAENVVMNVGSAAVGYGFEYVVSTMDRIKGAALSQDDKQLQMPIITPVADEAWNVKEAMASEADMPEWGPAEDRGISMEVQTAAAVLASGSDAIILKHPKSVATISKMIKELM
;
A
#
# COMPACT_ATOMS: atom_id res chain seq x y z
N MET A 1 7.47 -20.13 41.30
CA MET A 1 6.09 -20.18 40.75
C MET A 1 6.20 -20.45 39.26
N PRO A 2 5.31 -21.26 38.64
CA PRO A 2 5.30 -21.40 37.19
C PRO A 2 4.94 -20.05 36.55
N PHE A 3 5.55 -19.75 35.40
CA PHE A 3 5.15 -18.61 34.59
C PHE A 3 3.69 -18.79 34.16
N ASN A 4 2.89 -17.73 34.29
CA ASN A 4 1.52 -17.70 33.83
C ASN A 4 1.38 -16.58 32.80
N GLN A 5 1.26 -16.95 31.52
CA GLN A 5 1.07 -16.00 30.44
C GLN A 5 -0.25 -15.25 30.66
N LYS A 6 -0.21 -13.93 30.53
CA LYS A 6 -1.39 -13.08 30.57
C LYS A 6 -1.55 -12.41 29.21
N PRO A 7 -2.33 -13.02 28.29
CA PRO A 7 -2.54 -12.44 26.97
C PRO A 7 -3.27 -11.10 27.11
N GLN A 8 -2.81 -10.10 26.36
CA GLN A 8 -3.49 -8.82 26.24
C GLN A 8 -4.77 -9.03 25.42
N LYS A 9 -5.92 -8.64 25.97
CA LYS A 9 -7.21 -8.77 25.28
C LYS A 9 -7.74 -7.42 24.88
N PHE A 10 -8.08 -7.27 23.60
CA PHE A 10 -8.84 -6.15 23.08
C PHE A 10 -10.26 -6.60 22.75
N ASN A 11 -11.25 -5.76 23.09
CA ASN A 11 -12.66 -5.99 22.71
C ASN A 11 -12.97 -5.44 21.31
N ALA A 12 -12.08 -4.59 20.80
CA ALA A 12 -12.12 -4.01 19.47
C ALA A 12 -11.27 -4.85 18.49
N ASN A 13 -11.58 -4.71 17.21
CA ASN A 13 -10.83 -5.28 16.10
C ASN A 13 -10.59 -4.22 15.04
N ILE A 14 -9.55 -4.38 14.25
CA ILE A 14 -9.43 -3.69 12.97
C ILE A 14 -10.48 -4.28 12.00
N ASN A 15 -11.08 -3.43 11.19
CA ASN A 15 -12.04 -3.80 10.16
C ASN A 15 -11.37 -4.71 9.13
N THR A 16 -12.12 -5.70 8.65
CA THR A 16 -11.66 -6.53 7.54
C THR A 16 -12.10 -5.91 6.22
N VAL A 17 -11.13 -5.58 5.36
CA VAL A 17 -11.39 -5.09 4.00
C VAL A 17 -10.96 -6.15 3.01
N GLU A 18 -11.88 -6.61 2.15
CA GLU A 18 -11.60 -7.58 1.10
C GLU A 18 -11.33 -6.88 -0.24
N ILE A 19 -10.21 -7.16 -0.89
CA ILE A 19 -9.87 -6.64 -2.23
C ILE A 19 -9.70 -7.79 -3.23
N GLY A 20 -10.06 -7.53 -4.49
CA GLY A 20 -10.13 -8.54 -5.55
C GLY A 20 -11.41 -9.37 -5.50
N CYS A 21 -11.49 -10.38 -6.37
CA CYS A 21 -12.68 -11.19 -6.59
C CYS A 21 -12.35 -12.69 -6.62
N GLY A 22 -13.33 -13.51 -6.24
CA GLY A 22 -13.24 -14.98 -6.32
C GLY A 22 -12.12 -15.55 -5.43
N ASP A 23 -11.54 -16.66 -5.87
CA ASP A 23 -10.54 -17.41 -5.09
C ASP A 23 -9.21 -16.67 -4.85
N LYS A 24 -8.98 -15.57 -5.59
CA LYS A 24 -7.81 -14.71 -5.45
C LYS A 24 -8.07 -13.46 -4.60
N ALA A 25 -9.28 -13.27 -4.08
CA ALA A 25 -9.56 -12.18 -3.16
C ALA A 25 -8.70 -12.31 -1.89
N ILE A 26 -8.20 -11.18 -1.39
CA ILE A 26 -7.44 -11.12 -0.15
C ILE A 26 -8.14 -10.22 0.85
N LYS A 27 -7.88 -10.46 2.13
CA LYS A 27 -8.41 -9.68 3.25
C LYS A 27 -7.28 -8.94 3.96
N LEU A 28 -7.50 -7.67 4.25
CA LEU A 28 -6.64 -6.80 5.04
C LEU A 28 -7.30 -6.56 6.40
N GLY A 29 -6.50 -6.46 7.46
CA GLY A 29 -6.97 -6.20 8.81
C GLY A 29 -7.71 -7.40 9.46
N GLY A 30 -8.65 -7.11 10.36
CA GLY A 30 -9.41 -8.14 11.11
C GLY A 30 -8.77 -8.56 12.44
N GLU A 31 -7.54 -8.13 12.69
CA GLU A 31 -6.81 -8.47 13.90
C GLU A 31 -7.32 -7.71 15.13
N CYS A 32 -7.18 -8.36 16.29
CA CYS A 32 -7.50 -7.82 17.60
C CYS A 32 -6.29 -7.91 18.54
N THR A 33 -5.09 -7.83 17.97
CA THR A 33 -3.80 -7.85 18.68
C THR A 33 -2.89 -6.74 18.17
N TYR A 34 -1.79 -6.49 18.87
CA TYR A 34 -0.69 -5.75 18.27
C TYR A 34 -0.02 -6.55 17.13
N PRO A 35 0.77 -5.89 16.26
CA PRO A 35 1.36 -6.52 15.09
C PRO A 35 2.21 -7.74 15.46
N PHE A 36 1.95 -8.88 14.83
CA PHE A 36 2.61 -10.18 15.06
C PHE A 36 2.50 -10.74 16.50
N TYR A 37 1.62 -10.20 17.35
CA TYR A 37 1.42 -10.72 18.71
C TYR A 37 0.44 -11.90 18.70
N THR A 38 0.72 -12.92 17.87
CA THR A 38 -0.11 -14.13 17.70
C THR A 38 -0.24 -14.95 18.99
N PHE A 39 0.60 -14.67 19.97
CA PHE A 39 0.52 -15.22 21.33
C PHE A 39 -0.62 -14.61 22.17
N ASP A 40 -1.16 -13.43 21.82
CA ASP A 40 -2.28 -12.79 22.51
C ASP A 40 -3.63 -13.25 21.96
N ALA A 41 -3.75 -13.37 20.63
CA ALA A 41 -4.87 -14.01 19.93
C ALA A 41 -4.45 -14.41 18.50
N PRO A 42 -5.16 -15.35 17.84
CA PRO A 42 -4.89 -15.70 16.45
C PRO A 42 -5.05 -14.50 15.52
N MET A 43 -4.13 -14.36 14.57
CA MET A 43 -4.22 -13.37 13.48
C MET A 43 -4.64 -14.10 12.20
N GLU A 44 -5.91 -13.97 11.81
CA GLU A 44 -6.47 -14.73 10.67
C GLU A 44 -5.94 -14.26 9.32
N ASN A 45 -5.71 -12.95 9.18
CA ASN A 45 -5.19 -12.35 7.96
C ASN A 45 -3.75 -11.88 8.20
N ALA A 46 -2.78 -12.59 7.63
CA ALA A 46 -1.39 -12.13 7.62
C ALA A 46 -1.24 -10.86 6.76
N PRO A 47 -0.31 -9.95 7.09
CA PRO A 47 -0.04 -8.78 6.28
C PRO A 47 0.28 -9.12 4.82
N LYS A 48 -0.07 -8.22 3.90
CA LYS A 48 -0.05 -8.45 2.45
C LYS A 48 1.03 -7.65 1.72
N ILE A 49 1.62 -8.24 0.69
CA ILE A 49 2.67 -7.60 -0.11
C ILE A 49 2.17 -7.32 -1.52
N GLY A 50 2.22 -6.05 -1.91
CA GLY A 50 1.97 -5.59 -3.27
C GLY A 50 3.26 -5.38 -4.03
N VAL A 51 3.22 -5.63 -5.34
CA VAL A 51 4.31 -5.28 -6.25
C VAL A 51 3.93 -4.06 -7.07
N GLU A 52 4.73 -3.00 -7.00
CA GLU A 52 4.54 -1.78 -7.77
C GLU A 52 4.97 -1.95 -9.23
N ILE A 53 4.12 -1.50 -10.13
CA ILE A 53 4.40 -1.27 -11.55
C ILE A 53 3.96 0.16 -11.90
N SER A 54 4.59 0.78 -12.89
CA SER A 54 4.28 2.15 -13.30
C SER A 54 3.79 2.21 -14.74
N ASP A 55 2.89 3.13 -15.05
CA ASP A 55 2.50 3.45 -16.44
C ASP A 55 3.68 4.00 -17.28
N LEU A 56 4.78 4.40 -16.63
CA LEU A 56 6.04 4.81 -17.26
C LEU A 56 6.93 3.61 -17.65
N GLY A 57 6.52 2.39 -17.32
CA GLY A 57 7.28 1.16 -17.59
C GLY A 57 8.08 0.70 -16.37
N LEU A 58 9.25 0.09 -16.63
CA LEU A 58 10.11 -0.40 -15.55
C LEU A 58 10.84 0.75 -14.88
N ALA A 59 10.81 0.77 -13.54
CA ALA A 59 11.56 1.73 -12.75
C ALA A 59 13.07 1.58 -12.98
N ASP A 60 13.79 2.70 -12.91
CA ASP A 60 15.26 2.72 -12.93
C ASP A 60 15.82 2.34 -11.55
N VAL A 61 15.54 1.09 -11.17
CA VAL A 61 15.99 0.49 -9.91
C VAL A 61 16.95 -0.64 -10.25
N PRO A 62 18.16 -0.67 -9.68
CA PRO A 62 19.12 -1.76 -9.90
C PRO A 62 18.50 -3.14 -9.62
N GLY A 63 18.79 -4.13 -10.46
CA GLY A 63 18.37 -5.54 -10.28
C GLY A 63 16.97 -5.87 -10.82
N ILE A 64 16.11 -4.88 -11.07
CA ILE A 64 14.72 -5.13 -11.49
C ILE A 64 14.62 -5.55 -12.97
N GLN A 65 15.47 -5.00 -13.85
CA GLN A 65 15.38 -5.20 -15.29
C GLN A 65 15.57 -6.66 -15.69
N GLU A 66 16.42 -7.40 -14.98
CA GLU A 66 16.66 -8.83 -15.23
C GLU A 66 15.39 -9.65 -14.98
N TYR A 67 14.70 -9.41 -13.86
CA TYR A 67 13.46 -10.12 -13.53
C TYR A 67 12.37 -9.88 -14.59
N TYR A 68 12.24 -8.63 -15.04
CA TYR A 68 11.25 -8.26 -16.05
C TYR A 68 11.70 -8.50 -17.50
N ALA A 69 12.91 -9.01 -17.75
CA ALA A 69 13.47 -9.22 -19.09
C ALA A 69 12.52 -9.95 -20.06
N GLY A 70 12.27 -9.35 -21.23
CA GLY A 70 11.36 -9.88 -22.24
C GLY A 70 9.89 -9.45 -22.08
N ALA A 71 9.52 -8.75 -21.00
CA ALA A 71 8.26 -8.01 -20.95
C ALA A 71 8.42 -6.68 -21.71
N THR A 72 7.53 -6.44 -22.66
CA THR A 72 7.54 -5.29 -23.58
C THR A 72 6.29 -4.42 -23.45
N THR A 73 5.20 -4.95 -22.90
CA THR A 73 3.98 -4.19 -22.60
C THR A 73 3.74 -4.11 -21.09
N ILE A 74 2.92 -3.16 -20.66
CA ILE A 74 2.57 -3.01 -19.24
C ILE A 74 1.77 -4.22 -18.73
N GLY A 75 0.95 -4.86 -19.56
CA GLY A 75 0.28 -6.11 -19.24
C GLY A 75 1.25 -7.27 -19.01
N GLU A 76 2.34 -7.35 -19.78
CA GLU A 76 3.39 -8.37 -19.56
C GLU A 76 4.18 -8.10 -18.27
N ILE A 77 4.48 -6.83 -17.99
CA ILE A 77 5.09 -6.40 -16.71
C ILE A 77 4.17 -6.78 -15.55
N ALA A 78 2.87 -6.47 -15.64
CA ALA A 78 1.89 -6.77 -14.60
C ALA A 78 1.77 -8.27 -14.33
N LYS A 79 1.79 -9.12 -15.36
CA LYS A 79 1.80 -10.59 -15.19
C LYS A 79 3.04 -11.10 -14.47
N LYS A 80 4.21 -10.51 -14.76
CA LYS A 80 5.45 -10.85 -14.05
C LYS A 80 5.46 -10.37 -12.61
N ALA A 81 4.86 -9.21 -12.33
CA ALA A 81 4.65 -8.70 -10.98
C ALA A 81 3.70 -9.61 -10.19
N GLU A 82 2.58 -10.03 -10.79
CA GLU A 82 1.65 -11.02 -10.19
C GLU A 82 2.34 -12.36 -9.91
N ALA A 83 3.24 -12.81 -10.78
CA ALA A 83 3.96 -14.08 -10.63
C ALA A 83 5.13 -14.03 -9.63
N MET A 84 5.41 -12.87 -9.04
CA MET A 84 6.53 -12.69 -8.11
C MET A 84 6.30 -13.47 -6.82
N GLU A 85 7.28 -14.30 -6.43
CA GLU A 85 7.17 -15.13 -5.25
C GLU A 85 7.00 -14.26 -3.99
N GLY A 86 5.85 -14.41 -3.32
CA GLY A 86 5.50 -13.65 -2.13
C GLY A 86 4.59 -12.45 -2.39
N ALA A 87 4.26 -12.14 -3.65
CA ALA A 87 3.27 -11.11 -3.98
C ALA A 87 1.84 -11.61 -3.73
N ASP A 88 1.02 -10.77 -3.11
CA ASP A 88 -0.40 -10.98 -2.89
C ASP A 88 -1.28 -10.16 -3.85
N PHE A 89 -0.77 -9.01 -4.32
CA PHE A 89 -1.48 -8.11 -5.24
C PHE A 89 -0.50 -7.30 -6.11
N VAL A 90 -1.04 -6.65 -7.14
CA VAL A 90 -0.28 -5.68 -7.96
C VAL A 90 -0.75 -4.27 -7.63
N CYS A 91 0.18 -3.33 -7.51
CA CYS A 91 -0.10 -1.90 -7.44
C CYS A 91 0.32 -1.22 -8.74
N LEU A 92 -0.64 -0.69 -9.51
CA LEU A 92 -0.35 0.14 -10.68
C LEU A 92 -0.31 1.61 -10.27
N ARG A 93 0.85 2.24 -10.39
CA ARG A 93 1.03 3.67 -10.18
C ARG A 93 0.92 4.43 -11.50
N LEU A 94 0.10 5.47 -11.52
CA LEU A 94 -0.16 6.32 -12.69
C LEU A 94 0.69 7.59 -12.66
N GLU A 95 2.00 7.43 -12.41
CA GLU A 95 3.00 8.51 -12.29
C GLU A 95 3.04 9.41 -13.52
N GLY A 96 2.87 8.86 -14.72
CA GLY A 96 2.87 9.63 -15.96
C GLY A 96 1.74 10.65 -16.06
N GLY A 97 0.76 10.61 -15.16
CA GLY A 97 -0.29 11.63 -15.06
C GLY A 97 0.16 12.97 -14.46
N ASP A 98 1.31 13.04 -13.78
CA ASP A 98 1.77 14.27 -13.12
C ASP A 98 1.86 15.43 -14.12
N PRO A 99 1.12 16.54 -13.91
CA PRO A 99 1.21 17.73 -14.74
C PRO A 99 2.61 18.35 -14.86
N ASN A 100 3.51 18.07 -13.91
CA ASN A 100 4.90 18.53 -13.92
C ASN A 100 5.88 17.53 -14.56
N GLY A 101 5.42 16.32 -14.89
CA GLY A 101 6.19 15.28 -15.56
C GLY A 101 5.72 15.06 -16.99
N GLU A 102 5.43 13.81 -17.35
CA GLU A 102 4.95 13.44 -18.69
C GLU A 102 3.56 14.00 -19.01
N ASN A 103 2.75 14.30 -17.98
CA ASN A 103 1.39 14.83 -18.09
C ASN A 103 0.53 14.10 -19.15
N LYS A 104 0.60 12.77 -19.16
CA LYS A 104 -0.22 11.93 -20.04
C LYS A 104 -1.70 12.27 -19.89
N SER A 105 -2.43 12.15 -20.99
CA SER A 105 -3.87 12.37 -20.96
C SER A 105 -4.55 11.31 -20.10
N ILE A 106 -5.74 11.64 -19.57
CA ILE A 106 -6.51 10.66 -18.80
C ILE A 106 -6.90 9.46 -19.68
N GLU A 107 -7.15 9.68 -20.97
CA GLU A 107 -7.47 8.62 -21.92
C GLU A 107 -6.33 7.60 -22.06
N GLU A 108 -5.08 8.07 -22.16
CA GLU A 108 -3.90 7.21 -22.20
C GLU A 108 -3.73 6.42 -20.90
N LEU A 109 -3.89 7.06 -19.74
CA LEU A 109 -3.77 6.39 -18.44
C LEU A 109 -4.87 5.34 -18.25
N ILE A 110 -6.10 5.61 -18.70
CA ILE A 110 -7.20 4.64 -18.64
C ILE A 110 -6.97 3.45 -19.58
N ALA A 111 -6.30 3.64 -20.72
CA ALA A 111 -5.90 2.53 -21.57
C ALA A 111 -4.91 1.59 -20.84
N VAL A 112 -3.92 2.15 -20.15
CA VAL A 112 -2.97 1.39 -19.30
C VAL A 112 -3.71 0.63 -18.20
N VAL A 113 -4.62 1.29 -17.50
CA VAL A 113 -5.44 0.68 -16.42
C VAL A 113 -6.23 -0.52 -16.93
N LYS A 114 -6.84 -0.41 -18.11
CA LYS A 114 -7.61 -1.51 -18.72
C LYS A 114 -6.69 -2.67 -19.11
N GLU A 115 -5.55 -2.38 -19.75
CA GLU A 115 -4.57 -3.41 -20.13
C GLU A 115 -4.09 -4.19 -18.90
N VAL A 116 -3.68 -3.50 -17.83
CA VAL A 116 -3.24 -4.14 -16.59
C VAL A 116 -4.37 -4.93 -15.95
N GLY A 117 -5.56 -4.33 -15.84
CA GLY A 117 -6.71 -5.00 -15.26
C GLY A 117 -7.06 -6.29 -16.01
N GLU A 118 -6.98 -6.32 -17.33
CA GLU A 118 -7.23 -7.52 -18.14
C GLU A 118 -6.09 -8.55 -18.05
N ALA A 119 -4.86 -8.09 -17.80
CA ALA A 119 -3.69 -8.94 -17.74
C ALA A 119 -3.59 -9.75 -16.44
N VAL A 120 -3.92 -9.15 -15.29
CA VAL A 120 -3.74 -9.78 -13.97
C VAL A 120 -5.02 -10.42 -13.45
N THR A 121 -4.84 -11.44 -12.63
CA THR A 121 -5.97 -12.12 -11.95
C THR A 121 -5.95 -11.98 -10.43
N CYS A 122 -4.84 -11.49 -9.86
CA CYS A 122 -4.73 -11.09 -8.46
C CYS A 122 -5.49 -9.78 -8.21
N PRO A 123 -5.72 -9.41 -6.93
CA PRO A 123 -6.22 -8.09 -6.59
C PRO A 123 -5.34 -6.99 -7.17
N LEU A 124 -5.98 -5.86 -7.50
CA LEU A 124 -5.32 -4.68 -8.06
C LEU A 124 -5.55 -3.48 -7.14
N VAL A 125 -4.46 -2.79 -6.83
CA VAL A 125 -4.44 -1.45 -6.26
C VAL A 125 -4.05 -0.50 -7.39
N VAL A 126 -4.74 0.64 -7.52
CA VAL A 126 -4.35 1.68 -8.49
C VAL A 126 -4.06 2.96 -7.74
N GLU A 127 -2.81 3.41 -7.84
CA GLU A 127 -2.35 4.66 -7.24
C GLU A 127 -2.29 5.79 -8.27
N GLY A 128 -2.81 6.96 -7.92
CA GLY A 128 -2.77 8.17 -8.74
C GLY A 128 -1.36 8.76 -8.90
N CYS A 129 -1.29 9.94 -9.52
CA CYS A 129 -0.03 10.67 -9.73
C CYS A 129 0.36 11.58 -8.55
N LYS A 130 -0.43 11.60 -7.48
CA LYS A 130 -0.28 12.44 -6.28
C LYS A 130 -0.58 13.93 -6.51
N ASN A 131 -0.96 14.33 -7.72
CA ASN A 131 -1.49 15.67 -7.98
C ASN A 131 -3.02 15.70 -7.74
N VAL A 132 -3.46 16.49 -6.77
CA VAL A 132 -4.87 16.53 -6.32
C VAL A 132 -5.84 16.84 -7.46
N GLU A 133 -5.54 17.83 -8.30
CA GLU A 133 -6.43 18.25 -9.39
C GLU A 133 -6.55 17.15 -10.45
N LYS A 134 -5.41 16.61 -10.89
CA LYS A 134 -5.37 15.53 -11.87
C LYS A 134 -6.05 14.27 -11.34
N ASP A 135 -5.76 13.87 -10.11
CA ASP A 135 -6.30 12.66 -9.50
C ASP A 135 -7.81 12.78 -9.22
N SER A 136 -8.31 14.00 -8.98
CA SER A 136 -9.76 14.27 -8.86
C SER A 136 -10.54 13.93 -10.12
N GLU A 137 -9.91 14.01 -11.29
CA GLU A 137 -10.51 13.65 -12.57
C GLU A 137 -10.17 12.21 -13.01
N LEU A 138 -8.94 11.78 -12.73
CA LEU A 138 -8.41 10.48 -13.13
C LEU A 138 -9.03 9.32 -12.34
N LEU A 139 -8.97 9.37 -11.00
CA LEU A 139 -9.37 8.25 -10.15
C LEU A 139 -10.84 7.86 -10.27
N PRO A 140 -11.81 8.79 -10.47
CA PRO A 140 -13.19 8.40 -10.80
C PRO A 140 -13.30 7.57 -12.08
N LYS A 141 -12.52 7.88 -13.12
CA LYS A 141 -12.50 7.13 -14.38
C LYS A 141 -11.79 5.80 -14.23
N VAL A 142 -10.78 5.70 -13.36
CA VAL A 142 -10.16 4.42 -12.99
C VAL A 142 -11.18 3.51 -12.31
N ALA A 143 -11.95 4.03 -11.35
CA ALA A 143 -12.98 3.27 -10.65
C ALA A 143 -14.06 2.74 -11.59
N GLU A 144 -14.47 3.55 -12.58
CA GLU A 144 -15.39 3.16 -13.65
C GLU A 144 -14.79 2.05 -14.53
N ALA A 145 -13.56 2.25 -15.02
CA ALA A 145 -12.90 1.33 -15.95
C ALA A 145 -12.66 -0.07 -15.33
N LEU A 146 -12.53 -0.15 -14.01
CA LEU A 146 -12.29 -1.38 -13.26
C LEU A 146 -13.54 -1.88 -12.52
N GLN A 147 -14.74 -1.41 -12.88
CA GLN A 147 -15.99 -1.84 -12.25
C GLN A 147 -16.11 -3.37 -12.22
N GLY A 148 -16.47 -3.90 -11.04
CA GLY A 148 -16.64 -5.34 -10.83
C GLY A 148 -15.35 -6.11 -10.47
N LYS A 149 -14.19 -5.44 -10.41
CA LYS A 149 -12.91 -6.06 -10.00
C LYS A 149 -12.56 -5.88 -8.52
N ASN A 150 -13.37 -5.12 -7.77
CA ASN A 150 -13.18 -4.86 -6.33
C ASN A 150 -11.75 -4.39 -6.02
N VAL A 151 -11.30 -3.38 -6.75
CA VAL A 151 -9.97 -2.77 -6.65
C VAL A 151 -9.90 -1.77 -5.50
N LEU A 152 -8.69 -1.49 -5.03
CA LEU A 152 -8.42 -0.39 -4.11
C LEU A 152 -7.93 0.83 -4.90
N ILE A 153 -8.66 1.94 -4.79
CA ILE A 153 -8.31 3.22 -5.41
C ILE A 153 -7.52 4.05 -4.40
N LEU A 154 -6.23 4.29 -4.67
CA LEU A 154 -5.29 4.99 -3.81
C LEU A 154 -4.92 6.36 -4.45
N SER A 155 -5.31 7.52 -3.94
CA SER A 155 -6.03 7.75 -2.69
C SER A 155 -6.98 8.93 -2.77
N ALA A 156 -8.05 8.87 -1.97
CA ALA A 156 -8.75 10.04 -1.47
C ALA A 156 -7.86 10.78 -0.45
N ARG A 157 -7.79 12.10 -0.57
CA ARG A 157 -7.15 13.04 0.36
C ARG A 157 -8.16 14.08 0.83
N GLU A 158 -7.80 14.91 1.82
CA GLU A 158 -8.71 15.94 2.37
C GLU A 158 -9.31 16.85 1.29
N GLU A 159 -8.55 17.15 0.24
CA GLU A 159 -8.95 18.08 -0.81
C GLU A 159 -9.88 17.45 -1.86
N ASN A 160 -9.76 16.14 -2.10
CA ASN A 160 -10.47 15.45 -3.19
C ASN A 160 -11.34 14.25 -2.75
N TYR A 161 -11.48 13.99 -1.45
CA TYR A 161 -12.22 12.82 -0.94
C TYR A 161 -13.66 12.74 -1.47
N LYS A 162 -14.31 13.87 -1.76
CA LYS A 162 -15.66 13.88 -2.33
C LYS A 162 -15.71 13.23 -3.70
N ALA A 163 -14.76 13.59 -4.58
CA ALA A 163 -14.71 13.06 -5.94
C ALA A 163 -14.32 11.58 -5.92
N VAL A 164 -13.20 11.27 -5.26
CA VAL A 164 -12.65 9.91 -5.20
C VAL A 164 -13.56 8.97 -4.41
N GLY A 165 -14.00 9.39 -3.22
CA GLY A 165 -14.86 8.59 -2.34
C GLY A 165 -16.26 8.35 -2.93
N ALA A 166 -16.88 9.35 -3.58
CA ALA A 166 -18.18 9.15 -4.23
C ALA A 166 -18.05 8.20 -5.44
N ALA A 167 -17.03 8.37 -6.27
CA ALA A 167 -16.85 7.52 -7.44
C ALA A 167 -16.48 6.08 -7.05
N ALA A 168 -15.38 5.90 -6.31
CA ALA A 168 -14.89 4.58 -5.94
C ALA A 168 -15.85 3.88 -4.97
N GLY A 169 -16.17 4.52 -3.83
CA GLY A 169 -16.92 3.89 -2.76
C GLY A 169 -18.42 3.76 -3.00
N LEU A 170 -19.06 4.73 -3.69
CA LEU A 170 -20.52 4.77 -3.82
C LEU A 170 -21.01 4.39 -5.22
N ALA A 171 -20.42 4.95 -6.28
CA ALA A 171 -20.89 4.71 -7.65
C ALA A 171 -20.45 3.34 -8.17
N TYR A 172 -19.21 2.94 -7.89
CA TYR A 172 -18.61 1.73 -8.45
C TYR A 172 -18.35 0.61 -7.44
N ASN A 173 -18.66 0.82 -6.15
CA ASN A 173 -18.55 -0.17 -5.07
C ASN A 173 -17.13 -0.80 -4.97
N GLN A 174 -16.11 0.04 -5.18
CA GLN A 174 -14.69 -0.27 -5.03
C GLN A 174 -14.21 0.12 -3.61
N LYS A 175 -12.95 -0.22 -3.28
CA LYS A 175 -12.35 0.19 -2.01
C LYS A 175 -11.66 1.54 -2.15
N VAL A 176 -11.66 2.31 -1.08
CA VAL A 176 -11.12 3.68 -1.04
C VAL A 176 -9.89 3.71 -0.14
N GLY A 177 -8.74 4.07 -0.70
CA GLY A 177 -7.56 4.43 0.04
C GLY A 177 -7.71 5.84 0.62
N ALA A 178 -7.58 5.99 1.93
CA ALA A 178 -7.66 7.28 2.63
C ALA A 178 -6.26 7.74 3.03
N GLU A 179 -5.71 8.71 2.28
CA GLU A 179 -4.34 9.18 2.47
C GLU A 179 -4.24 10.44 3.32
N SER A 180 -3.36 10.39 4.32
CA SER A 180 -3.08 11.48 5.25
C SER A 180 -1.56 11.65 5.45
N ALA A 181 -1.13 12.69 6.18
CA ALA A 181 0.26 13.08 6.28
C ALA A 181 0.86 12.85 7.68
N VAL A 182 1.08 11.57 8.05
CA VAL A 182 1.78 11.15 9.29
C VAL A 182 1.19 11.80 10.56
N ASP A 183 -0.12 12.00 10.58
CA ASP A 183 -0.85 12.58 11.72
C ASP A 183 -2.16 11.83 11.96
N ILE A 184 -2.33 11.34 13.19
CA ILE A 184 -3.51 10.58 13.62
C ILE A 184 -4.82 11.37 13.50
N ASN A 185 -4.79 12.68 13.74
CA ASN A 185 -5.99 13.51 13.65
C ASN A 185 -6.39 13.73 12.19
N LEU A 186 -5.42 13.90 11.29
CA LEU A 186 -5.69 13.98 9.84
C LEU A 186 -6.26 12.66 9.32
N ALA A 187 -5.66 11.52 9.69
CA ALA A 187 -6.19 10.19 9.37
C ALA A 187 -7.64 10.03 9.87
N LYS A 188 -7.90 10.36 11.13
CA LYS A 188 -9.22 10.27 11.74
C LYS A 188 -10.23 11.21 11.06
N GLN A 189 -9.84 12.45 10.79
CA GLN A 189 -10.71 13.44 10.13
C GLN A 189 -11.10 12.96 8.73
N LEU A 190 -10.15 12.44 7.96
CA LEU A 190 -10.41 11.91 6.62
C LEU A 190 -11.41 10.73 6.66
N ASN A 191 -11.22 9.80 7.59
CA ASN A 191 -12.16 8.68 7.80
C ASN A 191 -13.56 9.17 8.20
N VAL A 192 -13.65 10.19 9.05
CA VAL A 192 -14.93 10.81 9.42
C VAL A 192 -15.63 11.41 8.20
N VAL A 193 -14.93 12.19 7.37
CA VAL A 193 -15.59 12.84 6.22
C VAL A 193 -15.93 11.84 5.11
N LEU A 194 -15.15 10.77 4.93
CA LEU A 194 -15.47 9.67 4.01
C LEU A 194 -16.72 8.90 4.47
N THR A 195 -16.82 8.59 5.76
CA THR A 195 -17.99 7.88 6.30
C THR A 195 -19.25 8.77 6.30
N GLN A 196 -19.11 10.07 6.55
CA GLN A 196 -20.20 11.04 6.41
C GLN A 196 -20.67 11.21 4.95
N LEU A 197 -19.76 11.06 3.98
CA LEU A 197 -20.11 11.02 2.56
C LEU A 197 -20.93 9.76 2.20
N GLY A 198 -20.85 8.71 3.03
CA GLY A 198 -21.58 7.46 2.88
C GLY A 198 -20.70 6.25 2.55
N VAL A 199 -19.38 6.41 2.47
CA VAL A 199 -18.46 5.30 2.24
C VAL A 199 -18.44 4.42 3.50
N GLN A 200 -18.70 3.13 3.34
CA GLN A 200 -18.69 2.19 4.48
C GLN A 200 -17.27 2.06 5.03
N ALA A 201 -17.13 1.99 6.36
CA ALA A 201 -15.83 1.90 7.03
C ALA A 201 -15.07 0.62 6.63
N GLU A 202 -15.80 -0.44 6.30
CA GLU A 202 -15.34 -1.74 5.81
C GLU A 202 -14.89 -1.70 4.34
N ASN A 203 -15.00 -0.55 3.68
CA ASN A 203 -14.49 -0.29 2.34
C ASN A 203 -13.33 0.71 2.32
N VAL A 204 -12.84 1.15 3.48
CA VAL A 204 -11.75 2.12 3.61
C VAL A 204 -10.47 1.44 4.08
N VAL A 205 -9.36 1.74 3.40
CA VAL A 205 -8.00 1.36 3.81
C VAL A 205 -7.19 2.64 4.01
N MET A 206 -6.55 2.83 5.16
CA MET A 206 -5.76 4.04 5.42
C MET A 206 -4.37 3.94 4.78
N ASN A 207 -3.94 5.00 4.11
CA ASN A 207 -2.53 5.30 3.87
C ASN A 207 -2.15 6.46 4.79
N VAL A 208 -1.57 6.16 5.94
CA VAL A 208 -1.31 7.18 6.98
C VAL A 208 -0.09 8.07 6.69
N GLY A 209 0.50 7.93 5.50
CA GLY A 209 1.79 8.51 5.15
C GLY A 209 2.93 7.68 5.73
N SER A 210 4.09 7.74 5.08
CA SER A 210 5.30 7.05 5.51
C SER A 210 6.53 7.89 5.19
N ALA A 211 7.69 7.37 5.58
CA ALA A 211 9.01 7.83 5.20
C ALA A 211 9.91 6.59 5.11
N ALA A 212 11.09 6.73 4.51
CA ALA A 212 12.11 5.69 4.55
C ALA A 212 12.81 5.69 5.93
N VAL A 213 13.36 4.55 6.33
CA VAL A 213 14.23 4.49 7.53
C VAL A 213 15.37 5.50 7.41
N GLY A 214 15.63 6.24 8.50
CA GLY A 214 16.62 7.32 8.52
C GLY A 214 16.11 8.68 8.05
N TYR A 215 14.89 8.78 7.53
CA TYR A 215 14.30 10.02 6.98
C TYR A 215 13.05 10.46 7.76
N GLY A 216 13.15 10.53 9.10
CA GLY A 216 12.00 10.90 9.96
C GLY A 216 11.03 9.75 10.23
N PHE A 217 11.47 8.51 10.02
CA PHE A 217 10.67 7.30 10.21
C PHE A 217 10.09 7.16 11.63
N GLU A 218 10.76 7.70 12.64
CA GLU A 218 10.30 7.70 14.03
C GLU A 218 8.95 8.40 14.22
N TYR A 219 8.62 9.38 13.37
CA TYR A 219 7.29 10.01 13.36
C TYR A 219 6.23 9.06 12.82
N VAL A 220 6.56 8.28 11.79
CA VAL A 220 5.68 7.26 11.19
C VAL A 220 5.33 6.21 12.22
N VAL A 221 6.34 5.62 12.88
CA VAL A 221 6.16 4.63 13.96
C VAL A 221 5.25 5.18 15.05
N SER A 222 5.56 6.38 15.56
CA SER A 222 4.78 7.00 16.63
C SER A 222 3.33 7.25 16.24
N THR A 223 3.07 7.63 14.99
CA THR A 223 1.71 7.83 14.48
C THR A 223 0.97 6.49 14.34
N MET A 224 1.60 5.46 13.78
CA MET A 224 0.99 4.13 13.62
C MET A 224 0.69 3.47 14.98
N ASP A 225 1.61 3.55 15.95
CA ASP A 225 1.40 3.04 17.31
C ASP A 225 0.21 3.72 17.99
N ARG A 226 0.09 5.04 17.84
CA ARG A 226 -1.05 5.81 18.36
C ARG A 226 -2.36 5.40 17.70
N ILE A 227 -2.34 5.15 16.38
CA ILE A 227 -3.52 4.68 15.64
C ILE A 227 -3.95 3.31 16.12
N LYS A 228 -3.06 2.31 16.14
CA LYS A 228 -3.38 0.96 16.63
C LYS A 228 -3.79 0.98 18.11
N GLY A 229 -3.14 1.80 18.93
CA GLY A 229 -3.51 2.02 20.33
C GLY A 229 -4.93 2.58 20.49
N ALA A 230 -5.30 3.61 19.72
CA ALA A 230 -6.65 4.16 19.73
C ALA A 230 -7.69 3.17 19.20
N ALA A 231 -7.40 2.51 18.07
CA ALA A 231 -8.28 1.55 17.43
C ALA A 231 -8.62 0.36 18.34
N LEU A 232 -7.62 -0.23 18.99
CA LEU A 232 -7.79 -1.46 19.79
C LEU A 232 -8.11 -1.19 21.26
N SER A 233 -7.44 -0.21 21.89
CA SER A 233 -7.58 0.05 23.33
C SER A 233 -8.72 1.01 23.66
N GLN A 234 -9.00 1.96 22.77
CA GLN A 234 -10.02 3.00 22.99
C GLN A 234 -11.29 2.74 22.17
N ASP A 235 -11.33 1.66 21.39
CA ASP A 235 -12.41 1.32 20.47
C ASP A 235 -12.77 2.46 19.52
N ASP A 236 -11.76 3.21 19.06
CA ASP A 236 -11.97 4.34 18.15
C ASP A 236 -12.33 3.85 16.75
N LYS A 237 -13.63 3.78 16.46
CA LYS A 237 -14.18 3.28 15.19
C LYS A 237 -13.65 4.00 13.96
N GLN A 238 -13.21 5.26 14.10
CA GLN A 238 -12.68 6.06 12.98
C GLN A 238 -11.20 5.80 12.72
N LEU A 239 -10.56 4.91 13.48
CA LEU A 239 -9.18 4.47 13.31
C LEU A 239 -9.07 2.94 13.19
N GLN A 240 -10.21 2.23 13.11
CA GLN A 240 -10.25 0.77 12.96
C GLN A 240 -10.11 0.31 11.51
N MET A 241 -9.82 1.17 10.55
CA MET A 241 -9.52 0.75 9.18
C MET A 241 -8.12 0.09 9.11
N PRO A 242 -7.89 -0.89 8.21
CA PRO A 242 -6.56 -1.42 8.00
C PRO A 242 -5.64 -0.38 7.35
N ILE A 243 -4.33 -0.54 7.52
CA ILE A 243 -3.29 0.37 7.00
C ILE A 243 -2.56 -0.27 5.81
N ILE A 244 -2.45 0.45 4.69
CA ILE A 244 -1.57 0.13 3.57
C ILE A 244 -0.46 1.17 3.46
N THR A 245 0.78 0.73 3.22
CA THR A 245 1.93 1.64 3.11
C THR A 245 2.69 1.46 1.78
N PRO A 246 2.72 2.49 0.91
CA PRO A 246 3.55 2.53 -0.28
C PRO A 246 5.06 2.66 0.02
N VAL A 247 5.69 1.59 0.52
CA VAL A 247 7.10 1.60 0.97
C VAL A 247 8.06 1.92 -0.17
N ALA A 248 7.79 1.41 -1.37
CA ALA A 248 8.66 1.59 -2.53
C ALA A 248 8.91 3.05 -2.90
N ASP A 249 7.87 3.90 -2.82
CA ASP A 249 7.99 5.33 -3.14
C ASP A 249 8.86 6.08 -2.12
N GLU A 250 8.93 5.62 -0.88
CA GLU A 250 9.80 6.21 0.12
C GLU A 250 11.23 5.68 0.01
N ALA A 251 11.38 4.36 -0.04
CA ALA A 251 12.68 3.70 0.10
C ALA A 251 13.61 3.92 -1.10
N TRP A 252 13.07 4.02 -2.32
CA TRP A 252 13.88 4.18 -3.53
C TRP A 252 14.18 5.64 -3.89
N ASN A 253 13.62 6.61 -3.16
CA ASN A 253 13.83 8.04 -3.39
C ASN A 253 14.85 8.67 -2.41
N VAL A 254 15.48 7.86 -1.56
CA VAL A 254 16.53 8.34 -0.64
C VAL A 254 17.92 8.23 -1.24
N LYS A 255 18.83 9.04 -0.71
CA LYS A 255 20.21 9.10 -1.19
C LYS A 255 20.93 7.74 -1.09
N GLU A 256 20.65 6.98 -0.04
CA GLU A 256 21.22 5.65 0.21
C GLU A 256 20.74 4.61 -0.80
N ALA A 257 19.62 4.83 -1.50
CA ALA A 257 19.16 3.98 -2.59
C ALA A 257 19.65 4.50 -3.97
N MET A 258 19.70 5.82 -4.15
CA MET A 258 19.95 6.43 -5.47
C MET A 258 21.43 6.71 -5.77
N ALA A 259 22.26 6.98 -4.76
CA ALA A 259 23.63 7.41 -5.00
C ALA A 259 24.44 6.34 -5.74
N SER A 260 25.20 6.74 -6.75
CA SER A 260 26.08 5.83 -7.47
C SER A 260 27.25 5.36 -6.60
N GLU A 261 27.82 4.20 -6.91
CA GLU A 261 29.03 3.71 -6.24
C GLU A 261 30.25 4.61 -6.50
N ALA A 262 30.25 5.39 -7.59
CA ALA A 262 31.31 6.35 -7.87
C ALA A 262 31.23 7.57 -6.95
N ASP A 263 30.00 8.02 -6.62
CA ASP A 263 29.79 9.17 -5.74
C ASP A 263 29.95 8.80 -4.26
N MET A 264 29.62 7.57 -3.88
CA MET A 264 29.65 7.05 -2.50
C MET A 264 30.29 5.65 -2.41
N PRO A 265 31.60 5.52 -2.71
CA PRO A 265 32.28 4.21 -2.75
C PRO A 265 32.30 3.48 -1.40
N GLU A 266 32.25 4.22 -0.29
CA GLU A 266 32.27 3.66 1.06
C GLU A 266 30.95 3.01 1.50
N TRP A 267 29.85 3.25 0.77
CA TRP A 267 28.53 2.69 1.12
C TRP A 267 28.28 1.30 0.52
N GLY A 268 29.13 0.85 -0.40
CA GLY A 268 29.00 -0.46 -1.04
C GLY A 268 27.94 -0.51 -2.16
N PRO A 269 27.57 -1.72 -2.62
CA PRO A 269 26.82 -1.91 -3.86
C PRO A 269 25.45 -1.21 -3.86
N ALA A 270 25.13 -0.50 -4.94
CA ALA A 270 23.90 0.30 -5.02
C ALA A 270 22.62 -0.54 -4.90
N GLU A 271 22.59 -1.70 -5.57
CA GLU A 271 21.46 -2.62 -5.50
C GLU A 271 21.22 -3.14 -4.08
N ASP A 272 22.28 -3.62 -3.40
CA ASP A 272 22.15 -4.14 -2.03
C ASP A 272 21.68 -3.06 -1.04
N ARG A 273 22.15 -1.82 -1.21
CA ARG A 273 21.69 -0.69 -0.39
C ARG A 273 20.22 -0.38 -0.61
N GLY A 274 19.78 -0.27 -1.85
CA GLY A 274 18.38 0.03 -2.17
C GLY A 274 17.43 -1.05 -1.68
N ILE A 275 17.78 -2.33 -1.89
CA ILE A 275 17.04 -3.48 -1.32
C ILE A 275 17.01 -3.38 0.21
N SER A 276 18.14 -3.06 0.84
CA SER A 276 18.22 -2.91 2.29
C SER A 276 17.32 -1.79 2.81
N MET A 277 17.27 -0.64 2.14
CA MET A 277 16.37 0.47 2.49
C MET A 277 14.91 0.06 2.40
N GLU A 278 14.53 -0.65 1.33
CA GLU A 278 13.17 -1.12 1.13
C GLU A 278 12.77 -2.18 2.15
N VAL A 279 13.63 -3.18 2.41
CA VAL A 279 13.38 -4.22 3.42
C VAL A 279 13.30 -3.65 4.83
N GLN A 280 14.20 -2.75 5.22
CA GLN A 280 14.18 -2.18 6.57
C GLN A 280 12.93 -1.33 6.79
N THR A 281 12.54 -0.51 5.80
CA THR A 281 11.32 0.30 5.87
C THR A 281 10.08 -0.58 5.93
N ALA A 282 10.00 -1.62 5.08
CA ALA A 282 8.91 -2.57 5.07
C ALA A 282 8.77 -3.33 6.40
N ALA A 283 9.87 -3.88 6.92
CA ALA A 283 9.86 -4.58 8.19
C ALA A 283 9.40 -3.68 9.34
N ALA A 284 9.85 -2.42 9.34
CA ALA A 284 9.51 -1.48 10.39
C ALA A 284 8.05 -1.03 10.33
N VAL A 285 7.49 -0.71 9.15
CA VAL A 285 6.07 -0.35 9.04
C VAL A 285 5.14 -1.53 9.33
N LEU A 286 5.56 -2.77 9.02
CA LEU A 286 4.81 -3.97 9.40
C LEU A 286 4.81 -4.16 10.91
N ALA A 287 5.96 -3.99 11.57
CA ALA A 287 6.07 -4.06 13.02
C ALA A 287 5.28 -2.95 13.75
N SER A 288 5.05 -1.81 13.08
CA SER A 288 4.22 -0.71 13.59
C SER A 288 2.74 -0.83 13.25
N GLY A 289 2.35 -1.80 12.41
CA GLY A 289 0.94 -2.15 12.17
C GLY A 289 0.40 -1.88 10.77
N SER A 290 1.23 -1.95 9.75
CA SER A 290 0.74 -2.04 8.36
C SER A 290 0.12 -3.41 8.13
N ASP A 291 -1.07 -3.42 7.54
CA ASP A 291 -1.80 -4.61 7.12
C ASP A 291 -1.48 -4.98 5.67
N ALA A 292 -1.00 -4.01 4.88
CA ALA A 292 -0.42 -4.22 3.56
C ALA A 292 0.75 -3.26 3.30
N ILE A 293 1.69 -3.67 2.46
CA ILE A 293 2.81 -2.85 2.00
C ILE A 293 2.96 -2.98 0.48
N ILE A 294 3.53 -1.98 -0.18
CA ILE A 294 3.84 -2.01 -1.61
C ILE A 294 5.35 -1.87 -1.80
N LEU A 295 5.94 -2.82 -2.51
CA LEU A 295 7.38 -2.94 -2.78
C LEU A 295 7.65 -3.00 -4.29
N LYS A 296 8.89 -2.76 -4.70
CA LYS A 296 9.35 -2.86 -6.10
C LYS A 296 10.23 -4.09 -6.33
N HIS A 297 11.22 -4.32 -5.47
CA HIS A 297 12.31 -5.22 -5.81
C HIS A 297 12.00 -6.69 -5.46
N PRO A 298 12.22 -7.66 -6.37
CA PRO A 298 11.92 -9.08 -6.13
C PRO A 298 12.58 -9.66 -4.87
N LYS A 299 13.85 -9.31 -4.63
CA LYS A 299 14.58 -9.72 -3.42
C LYS A 299 13.96 -9.14 -2.14
N SER A 300 13.42 -7.92 -2.17
CA SER A 300 12.71 -7.31 -1.04
C SER A 300 11.40 -8.05 -0.77
N VAL A 301 10.61 -8.31 -1.81
CA VAL A 301 9.34 -9.06 -1.72
C VAL A 301 9.55 -10.45 -1.13
N ALA A 302 10.51 -11.21 -1.65
CA ALA A 302 10.84 -12.54 -1.12
C ALA A 302 11.32 -12.49 0.34
N THR A 303 12.13 -11.49 0.70
CA THR A 303 12.65 -11.32 2.06
C THR A 303 11.54 -11.00 3.05
N ILE A 304 10.66 -10.06 2.72
CA ILE A 304 9.55 -9.68 3.60
C ILE A 304 8.48 -10.76 3.65
N SER A 305 8.20 -11.46 2.54
CA SER A 305 7.30 -12.62 2.55
C SER A 305 7.81 -13.70 3.51
N LYS A 306 9.11 -13.97 3.50
CA LYS A 306 9.73 -14.89 4.45
C LYS A 306 9.59 -14.39 5.89
N MET A 307 9.88 -13.12 6.16
CA MET A 307 9.74 -12.54 7.50
C MET A 307 8.31 -12.68 8.03
N ILE A 308 7.29 -12.34 7.23
CA ILE A 308 5.88 -12.48 7.61
C ILE A 308 5.56 -13.95 7.95
N LYS A 309 6.01 -14.91 7.13
CA LYS A 309 5.80 -16.35 7.39
C LYS A 309 6.48 -16.85 8.66
N GLU A 310 7.60 -16.24 9.08
CA GLU A 310 8.32 -16.62 10.30
C GLU A 310 7.73 -15.99 11.57
N LEU A 311 7.01 -14.87 11.44
CA LEU A 311 6.40 -14.14 12.57
C LEU A 311 4.92 -14.48 12.81
N MET A 312 4.28 -15.16 11.87
CA MET A 312 2.88 -15.63 11.95
C MET A 312 2.80 -17.07 12.45
#